data_AF-A0A090MSC3-F1
#
_entry.id   AF-A0A090MSC3-F1
#
_cell.length_a   1.000
_cell.length_b   1.000
_cell.length_c   1.000
_cell.angle_alpha   90.00
_cell.angle_beta   90.00
_cell.angle_gamma   90.00
#
_symmetry.space_group_name_H-M   'P 1'
#
loop_
_entity.id
_entity.type
_entity.pdbx_description
1 polymer ?
#
loop_
_entity_poly.entity_id
_entity_poly.type
_entity_poly.pdbx_seq_one_letter_code
_entity_poly.pdbx_strand_id
1 'polypeptide(L)'
;MKLGASRDDMVPFEKYAAAAESLSRPASAARALNSGAPNIERADKLVQLTAREIGMSHPVLDAIVALVDKRLEANRKKAAA
;
A
#
# COMPACT_ATOMS: atom_id res chain seq x y z
N MET A 1 -0.33 -14.38 19.15
CA MET A 1 0.11 -12.98 19.30
C MET A 1 -0.73 -12.11 18.38
N LYS A 2 -1.19 -10.93 18.84
CA LYS A 2 -1.71 -9.89 17.95
C LYS A 2 -0.57 -8.89 17.70
N LEU A 3 -0.31 -8.58 16.44
CA LEU A 3 0.70 -7.60 16.02
C LEU A 3 0.09 -6.20 15.96
N GLY A 4 0.86 -5.18 16.33
CA GLY A 4 0.44 -3.78 16.28
C GLY A 4 0.38 -3.10 17.65
N ALA A 5 0.00 -1.83 17.65
CA ALA A 5 -0.14 -1.01 18.84
C ALA A 5 -1.36 -1.41 19.68
N SER A 6 -1.36 -1.07 20.98
CA SER A 6 -2.58 -1.18 21.77
C SER A 6 -3.64 -0.21 21.22
N ARG A 7 -4.93 -0.47 21.49
CA ARG A 7 -6.01 0.39 21.00
C ARG A 7 -5.86 1.85 21.46
N ASP A 8 -5.34 2.04 22.67
CA ASP A 8 -5.20 3.37 23.27
C ASP A 8 -3.98 4.14 22.71
N ASP A 9 -3.03 3.44 22.10
CA ASP A 9 -1.89 4.03 21.39
C ASP A 9 -2.21 4.37 19.92
N MET A 10 -3.37 3.93 19.41
CA MET A 10 -3.77 4.19 18.03
C MET A 10 -4.26 5.63 17.86
N VAL A 11 -3.79 6.28 16.80
CA VAL A 11 -4.36 7.55 16.33
C VAL A 11 -5.79 7.27 15.81
N PRO A 12 -6.83 8.00 16.26
CA PRO A 12 -8.20 7.81 15.78
C PRO A 12 -8.32 7.95 14.27
N PHE A 13 -9.18 7.14 13.65
CA PHE A 13 -9.36 7.09 12.20
C PHE A 13 -9.72 8.46 11.61
N GLU A 14 -10.54 9.23 12.33
CA GLU A 14 -11.02 10.54 11.92
C GLU A 14 -9.86 11.52 11.67
N LYS A 15 -8.75 11.38 12.40
CA LYS A 15 -7.55 12.21 12.15
C LYS A 15 -6.91 11.87 10.81
N TYR A 16 -6.89 10.60 10.41
CA TYR A 16 -6.40 10.19 9.09
C TYR A 16 -7.37 10.60 7.98
N ALA A 17 -8.69 10.46 8.21
CA ALA A 17 -9.71 10.89 7.25
C ALA A 17 -9.60 12.40 6.95
N ALA A 18 -9.49 13.23 7.98
CA ALA A 18 -9.30 14.68 7.82
C ALA A 18 -7.97 15.01 7.10
N ALA A 19 -6.88 14.32 7.42
CA ALA A 19 -5.61 14.51 6.73
C ALA A 19 -5.68 14.15 5.24
N ALA A 20 -6.50 13.15 4.88
CA ALA A 20 -6.66 12.71 3.50
C ALA A 20 -7.31 13.78 2.60
N GLU A 21 -8.14 14.67 3.16
CA GLU A 21 -8.76 15.78 2.41
C GLU A 21 -7.73 16.77 1.86
N SER A 22 -6.56 16.87 2.49
CA SER A 22 -5.47 17.74 2.05
C SER A 22 -4.58 17.13 0.96
N LEU A 23 -4.82 15.86 0.56
CA LEU A 23 -4.02 15.17 -0.44
C LEU A 23 -4.43 15.58 -1.87
N SER A 24 -3.86 16.68 -2.35
CA SER A 24 -4.14 17.23 -3.69
C SER A 24 -3.24 16.68 -4.80
N ARG A 25 -2.09 16.09 -4.45
CA ARG A 25 -1.10 15.59 -5.41
C ARG A 25 -1.03 14.06 -5.36
N PRO A 26 -0.76 13.39 -6.49
CA PRO A 26 -0.52 11.95 -6.48
C PRO A 26 0.65 11.60 -5.54
N ALA A 27 0.46 10.54 -4.75
CA ALA A 27 1.50 10.02 -3.87
C ALA A 27 2.79 9.68 -4.64
N SER A 28 3.93 9.69 -3.96
CA SER A 28 5.24 9.36 -4.54
C SER A 28 5.23 8.00 -5.25
N ALA A 29 4.63 6.98 -4.64
CA ALA A 29 4.46 5.65 -5.23
C ALA A 29 3.69 5.69 -6.56
N ALA A 30 2.55 6.39 -6.61
CA ALA A 30 1.76 6.52 -7.83
C ALA A 30 2.52 7.24 -8.94
N ARG A 31 3.27 8.30 -8.59
CA ARG A 31 4.14 9.02 -9.54
C ARG A 31 5.24 8.11 -10.10
N ALA A 32 5.94 7.38 -9.25
CA ALA A 32 7.01 6.46 -9.66
C ALA A 32 6.49 5.32 -10.56
N LEU A 33 5.35 4.73 -10.22
CA LEU A 33 4.71 3.71 -11.05
C LEU A 33 4.35 4.26 -12.44
N ASN A 34 3.84 5.48 -12.50
CA ASN A 34 3.48 6.12 -13.76
C ASN A 34 4.69 6.57 -14.58
N SER A 35 5.82 6.88 -13.95
CA SER A 35 7.08 7.15 -14.63
C SER A 35 7.83 5.89 -15.08
N GLY A 36 7.25 4.70 -14.90
CA GLY A 36 7.83 3.44 -15.36
C GLY A 36 8.80 2.79 -14.38
N ALA A 37 8.84 3.20 -13.12
CA ALA A 37 9.71 2.57 -12.13
C ALA A 37 9.45 1.05 -12.05
N PRO A 38 10.48 0.19 -12.19
CA PRO A 38 10.32 -1.26 -12.15
C PRO A 38 10.11 -1.78 -10.72
N ASN A 39 10.56 -1.01 -9.73
CA ASN A 39 10.47 -1.31 -8.30
C ASN A 39 10.15 -0.02 -7.52
N ILE A 40 9.41 -0.15 -6.42
CA ILE A 40 9.15 0.89 -5.42
C ILE A 40 9.11 0.25 -4.03
N GLU A 41 9.19 1.04 -2.96
CA GLU A 41 8.86 0.56 -1.61
C GLU A 41 7.36 0.23 -1.49
N ARG A 42 7.02 -0.84 -0.77
CA ARG A 42 5.67 -1.44 -0.74
C ARG A 42 5.14 -1.66 0.67
N ALA A 43 4.80 -0.57 1.36
CA ALA A 43 4.20 -0.63 2.69
C ALA A 43 2.85 -1.40 2.71
N ASP A 44 2.05 -1.24 1.66
CA ASP A 44 0.79 -1.99 1.45
C ASP A 44 1.03 -3.52 1.41
N LYS A 45 2.06 -3.96 0.68
CA LYS A 45 2.42 -5.39 0.58
C LYS A 45 2.94 -5.92 1.91
N LEU A 46 3.75 -5.14 2.62
CA LEU A 46 4.25 -5.52 3.94
C LEU A 46 3.07 -5.75 4.91
N VAL A 47 2.14 -4.80 5.01
CA VAL A 47 0.95 -4.92 5.87
C VAL A 47 0.11 -6.14 5.47
N GLN A 48 -0.09 -6.40 4.18
CA GLN A 48 -0.81 -7.58 3.71
C GLN A 48 -0.12 -8.89 4.15
N LEU A 49 1.19 -8.99 3.97
CA LEU A 49 1.94 -10.20 4.33
C LEU A 49 1.89 -10.45 5.84
N THR A 50 2.13 -9.42 6.66
CA THR A 50 2.04 -9.52 8.12
C THR A 50 0.63 -9.87 8.59
N ALA A 51 -0.42 -9.34 7.96
CA ALA A 51 -1.80 -9.71 8.27
C ALA A 51 -2.06 -11.19 7.97
N ARG A 52 -1.56 -11.70 6.83
CA ARG A 52 -1.72 -13.10 6.44
C ARG A 52 -0.99 -14.06 7.38
N GLU A 53 0.17 -13.69 7.90
CA GLU A 53 0.90 -14.50 8.90
C GLU A 53 0.09 -14.76 10.17
N ILE A 54 -0.83 -13.87 10.52
CA ILE A 54 -1.74 -14.02 11.66
C ILE A 54 -3.16 -14.45 11.26
N GLY A 55 -3.34 -14.97 10.05
CA GLY A 55 -4.62 -15.49 9.55
C GLY A 55 -5.68 -14.41 9.25
N MET A 56 -5.26 -13.16 9.04
CA MET A 56 -6.14 -12.05 8.68
C MET A 56 -6.03 -11.68 7.20
N SER A 57 -7.14 -11.21 6.63
CA SER A 57 -7.20 -10.64 5.29
C SER A 57 -8.18 -9.48 5.25
N HIS A 58 -8.01 -8.60 4.25
CA HIS A 58 -8.91 -7.47 4.06
C HIS A 58 -9.08 -7.20 2.56
N PRO A 59 -10.30 -7.33 2.01
CA PRO A 59 -10.52 -7.34 0.56
C PRO A 59 -10.04 -6.05 -0.14
N VAL A 60 -10.19 -4.89 0.51
CA VAL A 60 -9.69 -3.62 -0.04
C VAL A 60 -8.17 -3.58 -0.12
N LEU A 61 -7.48 -4.09 0.90
CA LEU A 61 -6.02 -4.13 0.91
C LEU A 61 -5.51 -5.10 -0.16
N ASP A 62 -6.15 -6.26 -0.27
CA ASP A 62 -5.84 -7.25 -1.30
C ASP A 62 -5.99 -6.69 -2.71
N ALA A 63 -7.07 -5.94 -2.98
CA ALA A 63 -7.30 -5.28 -4.26
C ALA A 63 -6.26 -4.20 -4.56
N ILE A 64 -5.89 -3.36 -3.57
CA ILE A 64 -4.84 -2.34 -3.72
C ILE A 64 -3.50 -2.99 -4.07
N VAL A 65 -3.11 -4.03 -3.32
CA VAL A 65 -1.86 -4.75 -3.57
C VAL A 65 -1.83 -5.35 -4.97
N ALA A 66 -2.91 -6.03 -5.39
CA ALA A 66 -3.00 -6.65 -6.70
C ALA A 66 -2.88 -5.61 -7.84
N LEU A 67 -3.48 -4.44 -7.66
CA LEU A 67 -3.38 -3.33 -8.61
C LEU A 67 -1.93 -2.86 -8.78
N VAL A 68 -1.23 -2.65 -7.67
CA VAL A 68 0.17 -2.18 -7.70
C VAL A 68 1.11 -3.26 -8.25
N ASP A 69 0.89 -4.53 -7.89
CA ASP A 69 1.66 -5.67 -8.42
C ASP A 69 1.55 -5.72 -9.96
N LYS A 70 0.32 -5.65 -10.51
CA LYS A 70 0.09 -5.63 -11.96
C LYS A 70 0.80 -4.46 -12.65
N ARG A 71 0.82 -3.28 -12.03
CA ARG A 71 1.49 -2.09 -12.59
C ARG A 71 3.01 -2.26 -12.62
N LEU A 72 3.59 -2.80 -11.55
CA LEU A 72 5.02 -3.09 -11.48
C LEU A 72 5.44 -4.17 -12.47
N GLU A 73 4.63 -5.22 -12.64
CA GLU A 73 4.88 -6.24 -13.66
C GLU A 73 4.93 -5.65 -15.07
N ALA A 74 3.97 -4.77 -15.40
CA ALA A 74 3.97 -4.07 -16.68
C ALA A 74 5.22 -3.21 -16.88
N ASN A 75 5.67 -2.50 -15.84
CA ASN A 75 6.89 -1.69 -15.89
C ASN A 75 8.15 -2.55 -16.06
N ARG A 76 8.25 -3.67 -15.34
CA ARG A 76 9.39 -4.62 -15.49
C ARG A 76 9.46 -5.22 -16.89
N LYS A 77 8.32 -5.60 -17.47
CA LYS A 77 8.26 -6.11 -18.86
C LYS A 77 8.79 -5.08 -19.86
N LYS A 78 8.42 -3.81 -19.68
CA LYS A 78 8.91 -2.72 -20.54
C LYS A 78 10.40 -2.44 -20.36
N ALA A 79 10.90 -2.51 -19.14
CA ALA A 79 12.33 -2.28 -18.85
C ALA A 79 13.24 -3.41 -19.38
N ALA A 80 12.69 -4.60 -19.62
CA ALA A 80 13.39 -5.76 -20.15
C ALA A 80 13.25 -5.95 -21.67
N ALA A 81 12.48 -5.09 -22.34
CA ALA A 81 12.29 -5.09 -23.80
C ALA A 81 13.25 -4.09 -24.46
#